data_AF-A0A1H0IB70-F1
#
_entry.id   AF-A0A1H0IB70-F1
#
_cell.length_a   1.000
_cell.length_b   1.000
_cell.length_c   1.000
_cell.angle_alpha   90.00
_cell.angle_beta   90.00
_cell.angle_gamma   90.00
#
_symmetry.space_group_name_H-M   'P 1'
#
loop_
_entity.id
_entity.type
_entity.pdbx_description
1 polymer ?
#
loop_
_entity_poly.entity_id
_entity_poly.type
_entity_poly.pdbx_seq_one_letter_code
_entity_poly.pdbx_strand_id
1 'polypeptide(L)'
;MVTADDVRRVGLALPRSYEFHTGGRAKLKVRQIVYAAFSRDETQMGFGYPKLERDGLVASDPETFFLPPTSDLRYQWVCAHLDRLGADEMRELVTDAWRLCSPAMLHELPEQPAPTAAAWDAMDRQEWGELRSLLNPYVRFADGSLSLRGRSQLLAHLHDHPTPRPPTEVEVRDGQVYRWSR
;
A
#
# COMPACT_ATOMS: atom_id res chain seq x y z
N MET A 1 -23.27 -0.58 -7.56
CA MET A 1 -22.55 0.66 -7.89
C MET A 1 -21.30 0.66 -7.03
N VAL A 2 -20.13 0.84 -7.63
CA VAL A 2 -18.87 0.91 -6.88
C VAL A 2 -18.79 2.24 -6.14
N THR A 3 -18.28 2.21 -4.90
CA THR A 3 -18.05 3.39 -4.07
C THR A 3 -16.57 3.53 -3.71
N ALA A 4 -16.17 4.67 -3.17
CA ALA A 4 -14.80 4.86 -2.68
C ALA A 4 -14.46 3.88 -1.54
N ASP A 5 -15.44 3.47 -0.74
CA ASP A 5 -15.24 2.46 0.31
C ASP A 5 -14.96 1.06 -0.24
N ASP A 6 -15.52 0.72 -1.41
CA ASP A 6 -15.17 -0.53 -2.09
C ASP A 6 -13.73 -0.49 -2.60
N VAL A 7 -13.30 0.65 -3.16
CA VAL A 7 -11.90 0.89 -3.56
C VAL A 7 -10.97 0.79 -2.34
N ARG A 8 -11.31 1.44 -1.22
CA ARG A 8 -10.52 1.35 0.03
C ARG A 8 -10.39 -0.09 0.51
N ARG A 9 -11.49 -0.87 0.46
CA ARG A 9 -11.47 -2.28 0.87
C ARG A 9 -10.48 -3.10 0.06
N VAL A 10 -10.39 -2.86 -1.24
CA VAL A 10 -9.38 -3.52 -2.10
C VAL A 10 -8.00 -2.97 -1.82
N GLY A 11 -7.82 -1.66 -1.92
CA GLY A 11 -6.51 -1.01 -1.86
C GLY A 11 -5.81 -1.18 -0.51
N LEU A 12 -6.53 -1.03 0.61
CA LEU A 12 -5.96 -1.18 1.96
C LEU A 12 -5.66 -2.64 2.32
N ALA A 13 -6.20 -3.61 1.60
CA ALA A 13 -5.80 -5.01 1.73
C ALA A 13 -4.48 -5.31 0.99
N LEU A 14 -4.04 -4.45 0.07
CA LEU A 14 -2.79 -4.64 -0.67
C LEU A 14 -1.58 -4.36 0.24
N PRO A 15 -0.47 -5.12 0.08
CA PRO A 15 0.71 -4.95 0.92
C PRO A 15 1.25 -3.52 0.90
N ARG A 16 1.54 -2.98 2.10
CA ARG A 16 2.09 -1.63 2.32
C ARG A 16 1.21 -0.50 1.78
N SER A 17 -0.05 -0.78 1.51
CA SER A 17 -1.01 0.27 1.18
C SER A 17 -1.52 0.95 2.43
N TYR A 18 -1.67 2.25 2.34
CA TYR A 18 -2.31 3.03 3.39
C TYR A 18 -3.03 4.24 2.84
N GLU A 19 -3.95 4.76 3.65
CA GLU A 19 -4.68 5.97 3.32
C GLU A 19 -3.98 7.21 3.89
N PHE A 20 -3.87 8.24 3.06
CA PHE A 20 -3.31 9.53 3.41
C PHE A 20 -4.26 10.66 2.95
N HIS A 21 -4.56 11.59 3.86
CA HIS A 21 -5.44 12.71 3.59
C HIS A 21 -4.68 14.01 3.40
N THR A 22 -4.90 14.70 2.29
CA THR A 22 -4.31 16.02 2.03
C THR A 22 -5.18 16.88 1.13
N GLY A 23 -5.32 18.16 1.46
CA GLY A 23 -6.11 19.11 0.67
C GLY A 23 -7.59 18.73 0.52
N GLY A 24 -8.16 18.04 1.52
CA GLY A 24 -9.54 17.54 1.50
C GLY A 24 -9.78 16.36 0.55
N ARG A 25 -8.74 15.61 0.20
CA ARG A 25 -8.83 14.42 -0.64
C ARG A 25 -8.16 13.24 0.04
N ALA A 26 -8.82 12.09 0.00
CA ALA A 26 -8.23 10.81 0.38
C ALA A 26 -7.36 10.26 -0.75
N LYS A 27 -6.26 9.60 -0.38
CA LYS A 27 -5.29 9.01 -1.30
C LYS A 27 -4.84 7.67 -0.77
N LEU A 28 -4.73 6.68 -1.65
CA LEU A 28 -4.09 5.43 -1.35
C LEU A 28 -2.64 5.46 -1.83
N LYS A 29 -1.73 5.16 -0.91
CA LYS A 29 -0.29 5.21 -1.14
C LYS A 29 0.34 3.87 -0.86
N VAL A 30 1.40 3.55 -1.61
CA VAL A 30 2.38 2.51 -1.28
C VAL A 30 3.72 3.20 -1.09
N ARG A 31 4.34 3.03 0.08
CA ARG A 31 5.51 3.83 0.51
C ARG A 31 5.23 5.34 0.41
N GLN A 32 5.82 6.03 -0.56
CA GLN A 32 5.61 7.46 -0.79
C GLN A 32 4.86 7.77 -2.09
N ILE A 33 4.50 6.74 -2.86
CA ILE A 33 3.89 6.87 -4.18
C ILE A 33 2.37 6.74 -4.02
N VAL A 34 1.64 7.68 -4.59
CA VAL A 34 0.18 7.62 -4.68
C VAL A 34 -0.17 6.74 -5.88
N TYR A 35 -0.96 5.70 -5.66
CA TYR A 35 -1.43 4.82 -6.76
C TYR A 35 -2.93 4.98 -7.02
N ALA A 36 -3.71 5.48 -6.06
CA ALA A 36 -5.09 5.91 -6.26
C ALA A 36 -5.40 7.17 -5.44
N ALA A 37 -6.28 8.02 -5.94
CA ALA A 37 -6.73 9.22 -5.23
C ALA A 37 -8.18 9.54 -5.58
N PHE A 38 -8.93 10.06 -4.62
CA PHE A 38 -10.35 10.36 -4.78
C PHE A 38 -10.60 11.84 -5.04
N SER A 39 -11.67 12.14 -5.79
CA SER A 39 -12.25 13.49 -5.81
C SER A 39 -12.78 13.87 -4.42
N ARG A 40 -13.07 15.17 -4.20
CA ARG A 40 -13.51 15.65 -2.87
C ARG A 40 -14.85 15.08 -2.43
N ASP A 41 -15.71 14.80 -3.40
CA ASP A 41 -17.03 14.17 -3.24
C ASP A 41 -16.97 12.65 -3.37
N GLU A 42 -15.76 12.08 -3.56
CA GLU A 42 -15.51 10.64 -3.66
C GLU A 42 -16.31 9.90 -4.75
N THR A 43 -16.78 10.63 -5.78
CA THR A 43 -17.49 10.05 -6.94
C THR A 43 -16.55 9.60 -8.05
N GLN A 44 -15.31 10.09 -8.04
CA GLN A 44 -14.29 9.79 -9.03
C GLN A 44 -13.00 9.31 -8.36
N MET A 45 -12.28 8.45 -9.06
CA MET A 45 -10.95 8.01 -8.67
C MET A 45 -9.96 8.25 -9.80
N GLY A 46 -8.86 8.92 -9.49
CA GLY A 46 -7.64 8.86 -10.29
C GLY A 46 -6.80 7.67 -9.87
N PHE A 47 -6.18 6.97 -10.81
CA PHE A 47 -5.34 5.80 -10.52
C PHE A 47 -4.14 5.71 -11.47
N GLY A 48 -3.11 4.98 -11.02
CA GLY A 48 -1.91 4.70 -11.79
C GLY A 48 -2.21 3.91 -13.06
N TYR A 49 -1.82 4.43 -14.22
CA TYR A 49 -2.03 3.76 -15.51
C TYR A 49 -0.96 4.14 -16.54
N PRO A 50 -0.52 3.22 -17.43
CA PRO A 50 0.50 3.52 -18.43
C PRO A 50 0.13 4.71 -19.33
N LYS A 51 1.02 5.69 -19.40
CA LYS A 51 0.84 6.95 -20.15
C LYS A 51 0.64 6.71 -21.64
N LEU A 52 1.26 5.68 -22.20
CA LEU A 52 1.13 5.33 -23.62
C LEU A 52 -0.24 4.69 -23.94
N GLU A 53 -0.93 4.16 -22.93
CA GLU A 53 -2.17 3.39 -23.11
C GLU A 53 -3.42 4.17 -22.69
N ARG A 54 -3.28 5.22 -21.86
CA ARG A 54 -4.44 5.93 -21.28
C ARG A 54 -5.38 6.54 -22.32
N ASP A 55 -4.85 7.03 -23.44
CA ASP A 55 -5.69 7.61 -24.49
C ASP A 55 -6.55 6.54 -25.16
N GLY A 56 -6.04 5.30 -25.26
CA GLY A 56 -6.80 4.15 -25.73
C GLY A 56 -7.90 3.72 -24.76
N LEU A 57 -7.60 3.71 -23.44
CA LEU A 57 -8.59 3.41 -22.40
C LEU A 57 -9.75 4.42 -22.41
N VAL A 58 -9.43 5.72 -22.50
CA VAL A 58 -10.45 6.78 -22.60
C VAL A 58 -11.26 6.64 -23.89
N ALA A 59 -10.63 6.29 -25.00
CA ALA A 59 -11.33 6.08 -26.26
C ALA A 59 -12.26 4.84 -26.25
N SER A 60 -11.93 3.80 -25.48
CA SER A 60 -12.77 2.59 -25.40
C SER A 60 -14.05 2.80 -24.60
N ASP A 61 -14.00 3.60 -23.54
CA ASP A 61 -15.17 3.96 -22.75
C ASP A 61 -15.02 5.38 -22.16
N PRO A 62 -15.41 6.42 -22.92
CA PRO A 62 -15.28 7.81 -22.50
C PRO A 62 -16.34 8.25 -21.46
N GLU A 63 -17.37 7.44 -21.21
CA GLU A 63 -18.34 7.71 -20.14
C GLU A 63 -17.80 7.27 -18.78
N THR A 64 -16.95 6.24 -18.77
CA THR A 64 -16.28 5.74 -17.57
C THR A 64 -14.95 6.43 -17.32
N PHE A 65 -14.09 6.56 -18.35
CA PHE A 65 -12.71 7.02 -18.20
C PHE A 65 -12.47 8.41 -18.79
N PHE A 66 -11.61 9.19 -18.13
CA PHE A 66 -11.23 10.52 -18.59
C PHE A 66 -9.80 10.90 -18.19
N LEU A 67 -9.24 11.87 -18.91
CA LEU A 67 -7.91 12.37 -18.62
C LEU A 67 -7.88 13.25 -17.37
N PRO A 68 -6.82 13.20 -16.56
CA PRO A 68 -6.65 14.11 -15.43
C PRO A 68 -6.36 15.53 -15.92
N PRO A 69 -6.37 16.54 -15.02
CA PRO A 69 -5.99 17.91 -15.36
C PRO A 69 -4.60 17.99 -16.00
N THR A 70 -4.36 19.04 -16.80
CA THR A 70 -3.11 19.22 -17.56
C THR A 70 -1.85 19.10 -16.68
N SER A 71 -1.90 19.57 -15.43
CA SER A 71 -0.78 19.43 -14.49
C SER A 71 -0.37 17.98 -14.27
N ASP A 72 -1.34 17.06 -14.28
CA ASP A 72 -1.14 15.66 -13.88
C ASP A 72 -0.85 14.77 -15.09
N LEU A 73 -1.00 15.28 -16.33
CA LEU A 73 -0.69 14.56 -17.56
C LEU A 73 0.78 14.13 -17.69
N ARG A 74 1.68 14.71 -16.88
CA ARG A 74 3.09 14.29 -16.80
C ARG A 74 3.28 12.93 -16.12
N TYR A 75 2.30 12.48 -15.34
CA TYR A 75 2.34 11.22 -14.59
C TYR A 75 1.70 10.07 -15.36
N GLN A 76 1.96 8.85 -14.89
CA GLN A 76 1.30 7.60 -15.31
C GLN A 76 -0.06 7.54 -14.63
N TRP A 77 -1.05 8.24 -15.17
CA TRP A 77 -2.31 8.52 -14.47
C TRP A 77 -3.48 8.68 -15.43
N VAL A 78 -4.64 8.17 -15.01
CA VAL A 78 -5.96 8.31 -15.66
C VAL A 78 -7.05 8.36 -14.57
N CYS A 79 -8.26 8.80 -14.91
CA CYS A 79 -9.37 8.87 -13.97
C CYS A 79 -10.57 8.07 -14.45
N ALA A 80 -11.41 7.63 -13.49
CA ALA A 80 -12.68 6.98 -13.75
C ALA A 80 -13.81 7.51 -12.86
N HIS A 81 -15.04 7.44 -13.38
CA HIS A 81 -16.28 7.61 -12.62
C HIS A 81 -16.63 6.32 -11.88
N LEU A 82 -16.66 6.33 -10.54
CA LEU A 82 -16.85 5.11 -9.75
C LEU A 82 -18.21 4.46 -9.98
N ASP A 83 -19.25 5.26 -10.24
CA ASP A 83 -20.61 4.75 -10.45
C ASP A 83 -20.81 4.04 -11.78
N ARG A 84 -19.84 4.12 -12.70
CA ARG A 84 -19.79 3.39 -13.97
C ARG A 84 -19.01 2.08 -13.90
N LEU A 85 -18.12 1.92 -12.91
CA LEU A 85 -17.28 0.74 -12.78
C LEU A 85 -18.06 -0.48 -12.26
N GLY A 86 -17.72 -1.65 -12.82
CA GLY A 86 -18.01 -2.95 -12.21
C GLY A 86 -17.10 -3.25 -11.01
N ALA A 87 -17.51 -4.15 -10.12
CA ALA A 87 -16.72 -4.51 -8.95
C ALA A 87 -15.40 -5.22 -9.30
N ASP A 88 -15.42 -6.09 -10.31
CA ASP A 88 -14.23 -6.82 -10.77
C ASP A 88 -13.27 -5.89 -11.51
N GLU A 89 -13.78 -5.05 -12.41
CA GLU A 89 -13.01 -4.02 -13.11
C GLU A 89 -12.35 -3.04 -12.12
N MET A 90 -13.11 -2.52 -11.13
CA MET A 90 -12.52 -1.67 -10.09
C MET A 90 -11.38 -2.38 -9.36
N ARG A 91 -11.57 -3.65 -8.99
CA ARG A 91 -10.53 -4.44 -8.30
C ARG A 91 -9.27 -4.56 -9.15
N GLU A 92 -9.42 -4.86 -10.44
CA GLU A 92 -8.31 -4.97 -11.39
C GLU A 92 -7.56 -3.65 -11.49
N LEU A 93 -8.27 -2.54 -11.76
CA LEU A 93 -7.67 -1.21 -11.87
C LEU A 93 -6.90 -0.79 -10.62
N VAL A 94 -7.47 -1.01 -9.43
CA VAL A 94 -6.82 -0.67 -8.15
C VAL A 94 -5.59 -1.53 -7.92
N THR A 95 -5.68 -2.83 -8.21
CA THR A 95 -4.57 -3.77 -8.03
C THR A 95 -3.43 -3.47 -9.00
N ASP A 96 -3.73 -3.19 -10.26
CA ASP A 96 -2.73 -2.90 -11.28
C ASP A 96 -2.10 -1.52 -11.10
N ALA A 97 -2.87 -0.52 -10.67
CA ALA A 97 -2.32 0.77 -10.26
C ALA A 97 -1.33 0.63 -9.12
N TRP A 98 -1.65 -0.20 -8.11
CA TRP A 98 -0.74 -0.52 -7.02
C TRP A 98 0.51 -1.24 -7.55
N ARG A 99 0.37 -2.28 -8.39
CA ARG A 99 1.50 -3.01 -9.00
C ARG A 99 2.45 -2.09 -9.75
N LEU A 100 1.92 -1.12 -10.51
CA LEU A 100 2.70 -0.13 -11.23
C LEU A 100 3.56 0.74 -10.29
N CYS A 101 3.11 0.94 -9.06
CA CYS A 101 3.75 1.76 -8.03
C CYS A 101 4.54 0.94 -7.00
N SER A 102 4.50 -0.38 -7.09
CA SER A 102 5.03 -1.30 -6.09
C SER A 102 6.21 -2.12 -6.65
N PRO A 103 7.25 -2.42 -5.87
CA PRO A 103 8.27 -3.37 -6.31
C PRO A 103 7.67 -4.75 -6.53
N ALA A 104 8.11 -5.47 -7.58
CA ALA A 104 7.60 -6.80 -7.94
C ALA A 104 7.56 -7.80 -6.78
N MET A 105 8.49 -7.69 -5.82
CA MET A 105 8.51 -8.55 -4.63
C MET A 105 7.24 -8.45 -3.76
N LEU A 106 6.48 -7.35 -3.85
CA LEU A 106 5.26 -7.17 -3.07
C LEU A 106 4.08 -7.97 -3.64
N HIS A 107 4.12 -8.30 -4.94
CA HIS A 107 3.00 -8.94 -5.64
C HIS A 107 2.69 -10.36 -5.15
N GLU A 108 3.69 -11.02 -4.56
CA GLU A 108 3.65 -12.44 -4.18
C GLU A 108 3.76 -12.65 -2.66
N LEU A 109 3.53 -11.60 -1.86
CA LEU A 109 3.67 -11.71 -0.42
C LEU A 109 2.53 -12.53 0.18
N PRO A 110 2.84 -13.47 1.09
CA PRO A 110 1.80 -14.15 1.85
C PRO A 110 1.07 -13.15 2.73
N GLU A 111 -0.22 -13.38 2.98
CA GLU A 111 -0.97 -12.64 3.98
C GLU A 111 -0.26 -12.74 5.34
N GLN A 112 -0.08 -11.60 5.98
CA GLN A 112 0.60 -11.50 7.27
C GLN A 112 -0.44 -11.22 8.37
N PRO A 113 -0.24 -11.73 9.60
CA PRO A 113 -1.03 -11.31 10.74
C PRO A 113 -1.01 -9.79 10.89
N ALA A 114 -2.13 -9.18 11.28
CA ALA A 114 -2.29 -7.73 11.40
C ALA A 114 -1.13 -7.00 12.12
N PRO A 115 -0.63 -7.43 13.30
CA PRO A 115 0.46 -6.72 13.96
C PRO A 115 1.80 -6.84 13.20
N THR A 116 1.98 -7.89 12.41
CA THR A 116 3.17 -8.05 11.56
C THR A 116 3.12 -7.12 10.36
N ALA A 117 1.96 -7.04 9.70
CA ALA A 117 1.75 -6.11 8.59
C ALA A 117 1.92 -4.66 9.06
N ALA A 118 1.31 -4.31 10.20
CA ALA A 118 1.45 -3.00 10.83
C ALA A 118 2.90 -2.72 11.26
N ALA A 119 3.61 -3.68 11.84
CA ALA A 119 5.01 -3.50 12.24
C ALA A 119 5.88 -3.22 11.01
N TRP A 120 5.66 -3.96 9.94
CA TRP A 120 6.41 -3.78 8.70
C TRP A 120 6.16 -2.40 8.06
N ASP A 121 4.91 -1.93 8.08
CA ASP A 121 4.53 -0.60 7.59
C ASP A 121 5.14 0.51 8.47
N ALA A 122 5.11 0.36 9.80
CA ALA A 122 5.75 1.30 10.72
C ALA A 122 7.28 1.38 10.52
N MET A 123 7.96 0.27 10.21
CA MET A 123 9.38 0.28 9.83
C MET A 123 9.62 1.11 8.56
N ASP A 124 8.79 0.89 7.53
CA ASP A 124 8.87 1.57 6.23
C ASP A 124 8.65 3.09 6.35
N ARG A 125 7.75 3.50 7.25
CA ARG A 125 7.43 4.90 7.54
C ARG A 125 8.36 5.54 8.57
N GLN A 126 9.26 4.75 9.17
CA GLN A 126 10.11 5.18 10.27
C GLN A 126 9.32 5.71 11.49
N GLU A 127 8.13 5.13 11.73
CA GLU A 127 7.24 5.45 12.85
C GLU A 127 7.64 4.63 14.08
N TRP A 128 8.81 4.95 14.65
CA TRP A 128 9.45 4.14 15.71
C TRP A 128 8.59 3.93 16.97
N GLY A 129 7.74 4.89 17.31
CA GLY A 129 6.81 4.78 18.44
C GLY A 129 5.74 3.71 18.24
N GLU A 130 5.17 3.66 17.04
CA GLU A 130 4.20 2.63 16.62
C GLU A 130 4.89 1.28 16.46
N LEU A 131 6.02 1.23 15.76
CA LEU A 131 6.80 0.00 15.64
C LEU A 131 7.13 -0.59 17.03
N ARG A 132 7.49 0.27 17.99
CA ARG A 132 7.78 -0.16 19.35
C ARG A 132 6.56 -0.81 20.02
N SER A 133 5.34 -0.31 19.82
CA SER A 133 4.13 -0.88 20.45
C SER A 133 3.74 -2.24 19.85
N LEU A 134 4.09 -2.48 18.58
CA LEU A 134 3.79 -3.69 17.83
C LEU A 134 4.80 -4.83 18.06
N LEU A 135 6.00 -4.52 18.55
CA LEU A 135 7.07 -5.50 18.82
C LEU A 135 7.02 -5.98 20.27
N ASN A 136 7.08 -7.31 20.47
CA ASN A 136 7.21 -7.89 21.80
C ASN A 136 8.57 -7.48 22.42
N PRO A 137 8.66 -7.18 23.73
CA PRO A 137 9.92 -6.85 24.39
C PRO A 137 11.05 -7.86 24.14
N TYR A 138 10.71 -9.14 23.98
CA TYR A 138 11.61 -10.26 23.74
C TYR A 138 11.58 -10.79 22.29
N VAL A 139 11.20 -9.94 21.33
CA VAL A 139 11.14 -10.31 19.91
C VAL A 139 12.44 -10.98 19.44
N ARG A 140 12.30 -12.07 18.70
CA ARG A 140 13.40 -12.73 18.00
C ARG A 140 13.31 -12.37 16.53
N PHE A 141 14.33 -11.69 16.02
CA PHE A 141 14.37 -11.23 14.64
C PHE A 141 15.51 -11.93 13.91
N ALA A 142 15.22 -12.51 12.76
CA ALA A 142 16.20 -13.09 11.85
C ALA A 142 15.91 -12.64 10.41
N ASP A 143 16.96 -12.22 9.70
CA ASP A 143 16.91 -11.88 8.27
C ASP A 143 18.22 -12.32 7.62
N GLY A 144 18.19 -13.45 6.92
CA GLY A 144 19.39 -14.09 6.38
C GLY A 144 20.39 -14.49 7.48
N SER A 145 21.58 -13.91 7.47
CA SER A 145 22.61 -14.15 8.50
C SER A 145 22.46 -13.28 9.75
N LEU A 146 21.59 -12.26 9.71
CA LEU A 146 21.35 -11.39 10.85
C LEU A 146 20.44 -12.09 11.87
N SER A 147 20.82 -12.05 13.14
CA SER A 147 19.97 -12.47 14.25
C SER A 147 20.04 -11.47 15.40
N LEU A 148 18.89 -10.92 15.78
CA LEU A 148 18.73 -9.94 16.85
C LEU A 148 17.75 -10.46 17.90
N ARG A 149 17.99 -10.10 19.16
CA ARG A 149 17.11 -10.48 20.27
C ARG A 149 16.71 -9.26 21.08
N GLY A 150 15.41 -9.12 21.27
CA GLY A 150 14.80 -8.05 22.03
C GLY A 150 14.56 -6.79 21.20
N ARG A 151 13.49 -6.09 21.57
CA ARG A 151 12.98 -4.94 20.81
C ARG A 151 13.99 -3.80 20.69
N SER A 152 14.76 -3.53 21.74
CA SER A 152 15.72 -2.41 21.74
C SER A 152 16.85 -2.62 20.72
N GLN A 153 17.37 -3.85 20.58
CA GLN A 153 18.42 -4.16 19.60
C GLN A 153 17.88 -4.07 18.17
N LEU A 154 16.66 -4.57 17.94
CA LEU A 154 16.01 -4.47 16.64
C LEU A 154 15.79 -3.02 16.22
N LEU A 155 15.23 -2.18 17.11
CA LEU A 155 15.00 -0.76 16.81
C LEU A 155 16.31 -0.03 16.52
N ALA A 156 17.36 -0.25 17.32
CA ALA A 156 18.67 0.35 17.07
C ALA A 156 19.25 -0.05 15.70
N HIS A 157 19.11 -1.33 15.32
CA HIS A 157 19.54 -1.79 14.00
C HIS A 157 18.75 -1.12 12.86
N LEU A 158 17.43 -1.07 12.96
CA LEU A 158 16.55 -0.52 11.91
C LEU A 158 16.70 0.99 11.71
N HIS A 159 17.25 1.73 12.68
CA HIS A 159 17.59 3.14 12.49
C HIS A 159 18.62 3.37 11.39
N ASP A 160 19.61 2.47 11.28
CA ASP A 160 20.77 2.63 10.40
C ASP A 160 20.72 1.69 9.18
N HIS A 161 19.72 0.80 9.11
CA HIS A 161 19.62 -0.25 8.10
C HIS A 161 18.26 -0.21 7.38
N PRO A 162 18.21 -0.62 6.09
CA PRO A 162 16.96 -0.63 5.35
C PRO A 162 15.94 -1.59 5.97
N THR A 163 14.66 -1.27 5.83
CA THR A 163 13.56 -2.14 6.24
C THR A 163 13.71 -3.52 5.60
N PRO A 164 13.66 -4.61 6.38
CA PRO A 164 13.79 -5.98 5.89
C PRO A 164 12.62 -6.33 4.95
N ARG A 165 12.75 -7.43 4.21
CA ARG A 165 11.58 -8.02 3.52
C ARG A 165 10.61 -8.61 4.55
N PRO A 166 9.34 -8.89 4.18
CA PRO A 166 8.38 -9.53 5.08
C PRO A 166 8.91 -10.85 5.58
N PRO A 167 8.51 -11.26 6.79
CA PRO A 167 8.90 -12.56 7.29
C PRO A 167 8.25 -13.64 6.41
N THR A 168 8.98 -14.73 6.18
CA THR A 168 8.41 -15.98 5.69
C THR A 168 7.79 -16.79 6.81
N GLU A 169 8.25 -16.58 8.06
CA GLU A 169 7.69 -17.19 9.26
C GLU A 169 7.52 -16.14 10.36
N VAL A 170 6.34 -16.14 10.98
CA VAL A 170 5.99 -15.16 12.00
C VAL A 170 5.22 -15.80 13.16
N GLU A 171 5.53 -15.36 14.38
CA GLU A 171 4.79 -15.72 15.58
C GLU A 171 4.32 -14.44 16.28
N VAL A 172 3.02 -14.36 16.54
CA VAL A 172 2.39 -13.25 17.28
C VAL A 172 2.01 -13.75 18.67
N ARG A 173 2.33 -12.97 19.71
CA ARG A 173 1.92 -13.21 21.11
C ARG A 173 1.37 -11.93 21.70
N ASP A 174 0.21 -12.02 22.34
CA ASP A 174 -0.45 -10.89 23.00
C ASP A 174 -0.62 -9.66 22.06
N GLY A 175 -0.93 -9.92 20.78
CA GLY A 175 -1.08 -8.89 19.76
C GLY A 175 0.23 -8.25 19.28
N GLN A 176 1.39 -8.78 19.68
CA GLN A 176 2.71 -8.27 19.32
C GLN A 176 3.54 -9.30 18.57
N VAL A 177 4.42 -8.85 17.68
CA VAL A 177 5.36 -9.71 16.96
C VAL A 177 6.40 -10.26 17.95
N TYR A 178 6.39 -11.58 18.16
CA TYR A 178 7.33 -12.30 19.02
C TYR A 178 8.46 -12.94 18.21
N ARG A 179 8.19 -13.45 17.01
CA ARG A 179 9.20 -13.98 16.09
C ARG A 179 9.00 -13.42 14.70
N TRP A 180 10.08 -12.98 14.08
CA TRP A 180 10.15 -12.58 12.69
C TRP A 180 11.35 -13.30 12.07
N SER A 181 11.12 -14.18 11.11
CA SER A 181 12.18 -14.87 10.39
C SER A 181 12.04 -14.66 8.88
N ARG A 182 13.17 -14.33 8.24
CA ARG A 182 13.30 -14.23 6.79
C ARG A 182 14.58 -14.91 6.30
#